data_AF-A0AAC9BLD4-F1
#
_entry.id   AF-A0AAC9BLD4-F1
#
_cell.length_a   1.000
_cell.length_b   1.000
_cell.length_c   1.000
_cell.angle_alpha   90.00
_cell.angle_beta   90.00
_cell.angle_gamma   90.00
#
_symmetry.space_group_name_H-M   'P 1'
#
loop_
_entity.id
_entity.type
_entity.pdbx_description
1 polymer ?
#
loop_
_entity_poly.entity_id
_entity_poly.type
_entity_poly.pdbx_seq_one_letter_code
_entity_poly.pdbx_strand_id
1 'polypeptide(L)'
;MLDALAVLRSRQQHSVPSLVYGKTLDHDEIARLLNGGADDYVDIPTGAAVFAARVTALLRRVYPARFQQTSFTVGSFEINPFQRTIKIGGEQANLTDTEARLALLLFTNIDRTLSRNHIFALAWGRTTLQMTRTIDTHISRLRLKLGLHEDNGVRLRAVYNVGYRLERIAHQGIDQLTDPMRPLALQA
;
A
#
# COMPACT_ATOMS: atom_id res chain seq x y z
N MET A 1 14.89 22.60 -14.00
CA MET A 1 13.80 21.60 -13.83
C MET A 1 13.85 20.52 -14.90
N LEU A 2 13.96 20.90 -16.19
CA LEU A 2 14.21 19.97 -17.29
C LEU A 2 15.46 19.10 -17.10
N ASP A 3 16.57 19.67 -16.61
CA ASP A 3 17.81 18.89 -16.36
C ASP A 3 17.62 17.79 -15.31
N ALA A 4 16.82 18.05 -14.28
CA ALA A 4 16.52 17.06 -13.25
C ALA A 4 15.66 15.90 -13.80
N LEU A 5 14.70 16.21 -14.68
CA LEU A 5 13.90 15.20 -15.38
C LEU A 5 14.76 14.38 -16.35
N ALA A 6 15.63 15.03 -17.12
CA ALA A 6 16.56 14.36 -18.02
C ALA A 6 17.50 13.40 -17.28
N VAL A 7 18.00 13.79 -16.10
CA VAL A 7 18.83 12.94 -15.23
C VAL A 7 18.03 11.78 -14.64
N LEU A 8 16.78 11.99 -14.25
CA LEU A 8 15.91 10.89 -13.77
C LEU A 8 15.64 9.88 -14.88
N ARG A 9 15.35 10.36 -16.10
CA ARG A 9 15.07 9.52 -17.27
C ARG A 9 16.30 8.79 -17.79
N SER A 10 17.50 9.36 -17.66
CA SER A 10 18.74 8.67 -18.05
C SER A 10 19.17 7.57 -17.08
N ARG A 11 18.75 7.65 -15.81
CA ARG A 11 19.12 6.68 -14.75
C ARG A 11 18.08 5.59 -14.52
N GLN A 12 16.81 5.85 -14.82
CA GLN A 12 15.70 4.93 -14.57
C GLN A 12 15.07 4.56 -15.92
N GLN A 13 15.11 3.29 -16.30
CA GLN A 13 14.40 2.80 -17.49
C GLN A 13 12.89 3.04 -17.34
N HIS A 14 12.38 4.17 -17.84
CA HIS A 14 10.98 4.57 -18.14
C HIS A 14 9.83 4.16 -17.19
N SER A 15 10.08 3.57 -16.03
CA SER A 15 9.10 2.81 -15.24
C SER A 15 8.61 3.55 -14.00
N VAL A 16 9.15 4.75 -13.74
CA VAL A 16 8.73 5.62 -12.65
C VAL A 16 7.90 6.77 -13.23
N PRO A 17 6.63 6.94 -12.80
CA PRO A 17 5.80 8.06 -13.21
C PRO A 17 6.37 9.38 -12.67
N SER A 18 6.30 10.43 -13.49
CA SER A 18 6.78 11.77 -13.17
C SER A 18 5.64 12.79 -13.30
N LEU A 19 5.37 13.51 -12.21
CA LEU A 19 4.39 14.59 -12.18
C LEU A 19 5.10 15.85 -11.70
N VAL A 20 4.98 16.93 -12.46
CA VAL A 20 5.54 18.22 -12.08
C VAL A 20 4.46 19.09 -11.46
N TYR A 21 4.75 19.62 -10.29
CA TYR A 21 3.85 20.47 -9.53
C TYR A 21 4.52 21.82 -9.28
N GLY A 22 3.92 22.91 -9.77
CA GLY A 22 4.56 24.22 -9.76
C GLY A 22 3.59 25.36 -10.05
N LYS A 23 4.08 26.60 -9.93
CA LYS A 23 3.33 27.80 -10.31
C LYS A 23 3.30 27.95 -11.83
N THR A 24 2.23 28.60 -12.32
CA THR A 24 1.90 28.80 -13.73
C THR A 24 3.13 29.11 -14.56
N LEU A 25 3.59 28.10 -15.29
CA LEU A 25 4.56 28.26 -16.37
C LEU A 25 3.81 28.74 -17.62
N ASP A 26 4.53 29.34 -18.57
CA ASP A 26 3.93 29.63 -19.87
C ASP A 26 3.58 28.32 -20.61
N HIS A 27 2.69 28.41 -21.61
CA HIS A 27 2.23 27.23 -22.33
C HIS A 27 3.38 26.50 -23.05
N ASP A 28 4.39 27.24 -23.49
CA ASP A 28 5.54 26.68 -24.20
C ASP A 28 6.48 25.92 -23.26
N GLU A 29 6.63 26.37 -22.02
CA GLU A 29 7.38 25.73 -20.95
C GLU A 29 6.71 24.43 -20.50
N ILE A 30 5.39 24.46 -20.35
CA ILE A 30 4.60 23.25 -20.06
C ILE A 30 4.79 22.24 -21.20
N ALA A 31 4.68 22.68 -22.45
CA ALA A 31 4.88 21.83 -23.62
C ALA A 31 6.31 21.26 -23.66
N ARG A 32 7.35 22.06 -23.39
CA ARG A 32 8.74 21.61 -23.30
C ARG A 32 8.92 20.55 -22.21
N LEU A 33 8.28 20.72 -21.05
CA LEU A 33 8.39 19.76 -19.96
C LEU A 33 7.76 18.40 -20.31
N LEU A 34 6.55 18.42 -20.88
CA LEU A 34 5.84 17.21 -21.29
C LEU A 34 6.60 16.48 -22.41
N ASN A 35 7.08 17.22 -23.41
CA ASN A 35 7.91 16.66 -24.49
C ASN A 35 9.26 16.14 -23.98
N GLY A 36 9.80 16.74 -22.91
CA GLY A 36 11.02 16.31 -22.22
C GLY A 36 10.84 15.06 -21.34
N GLY A 37 9.63 14.47 -21.32
CA GLY A 37 9.35 13.22 -20.64
C GLY A 37 8.72 13.36 -19.26
N ALA A 38 8.11 14.50 -18.92
CA ALA A 38 7.17 14.59 -17.81
C ALA A 38 5.82 13.94 -18.20
N ASP A 39 5.19 13.18 -17.30
CA ASP A 39 3.93 12.50 -17.61
C ASP A 39 2.68 13.36 -17.33
N ASP A 40 2.77 14.31 -16.40
CA ASP A 40 1.73 15.30 -16.11
C ASP A 40 2.34 16.60 -15.53
N TYR A 41 1.63 17.70 -15.69
CA TYR A 41 1.94 18.99 -15.07
C TYR A 41 0.69 19.51 -14.34
N VAL A 42 0.87 19.92 -13.08
CA VAL A 42 -0.20 20.42 -12.23
C VAL A 42 0.15 21.81 -11.73
N ASP A 43 -0.73 22.77 -12.06
CA ASP A 43 -0.56 24.17 -11.69
C ASP A 43 -0.97 24.44 -10.24
N ILE A 44 -0.43 25.50 -9.64
CA ILE A 44 -0.79 25.94 -8.29
C ILE A 44 -1.59 27.25 -8.39
N PRO A 45 -2.74 27.38 -7.69
CA PRO A 45 -3.27 26.44 -6.69
C PRO A 45 -4.11 25.31 -7.31
N THR A 46 -3.77 24.06 -6.99
CA THR A 46 -4.65 22.90 -7.25
C THR A 46 -5.22 22.38 -5.93
N GLY A 47 -6.53 22.16 -5.88
CA GLY A 47 -7.19 21.57 -4.72
C GLY A 47 -6.67 20.15 -4.43
N ALA A 48 -6.54 19.79 -3.15
CA ALA A 48 -5.97 18.50 -2.74
C ALA A 48 -6.67 17.28 -3.37
N ALA A 49 -7.98 17.36 -3.56
CA ALA A 49 -8.76 16.31 -4.23
C ALA A 49 -8.36 16.12 -5.71
N VAL A 50 -8.15 17.23 -6.44
CA VAL A 50 -7.74 17.21 -7.85
C VAL A 50 -6.31 16.70 -7.98
N PHE A 51 -5.40 17.16 -7.12
CA PHE A 51 -4.02 16.67 -7.08
C PHE A 51 -3.97 15.16 -6.83
N ALA A 52 -4.70 14.67 -5.83
CA ALA A 52 -4.79 13.24 -5.52
C ALA A 52 -5.38 12.42 -6.69
N ALA A 53 -6.41 12.95 -7.36
CA ALA A 53 -7.00 12.30 -8.53
C ALA A 53 -6.01 12.18 -9.70
N ARG A 54 -5.22 13.23 -9.96
CA ARG A 54 -4.17 13.22 -11.00
C ARG A 54 -3.05 12.24 -10.72
N VAL A 55 -2.54 12.24 -9.48
CA VAL A 55 -1.56 11.23 -9.04
C VAL A 55 -2.12 9.81 -9.23
N THR A 56 -3.37 9.58 -8.84
CA THR A 56 -4.02 8.27 -9.00
C THR A 56 -4.21 7.89 -10.48
N ALA A 57 -4.55 8.85 -11.34
CA ALA A 57 -4.67 8.64 -12.79
C ALA A 57 -3.32 8.27 -13.43
N LEU A 58 -2.25 8.94 -13.02
CA LEU A 58 -0.90 8.65 -13.51
C LEU A 58 -0.45 7.24 -13.09
N LEU A 59 -0.68 6.88 -11.82
CA LEU A 59 -0.36 5.55 -11.33
C LEU A 59 -1.16 4.44 -12.04
N ARG A 60 -2.44 4.69 -12.39
CA ARG A 60 -3.27 3.75 -13.20
C ARG A 60 -2.64 3.46 -14.55
N ARG A 61 -2.10 4.48 -15.20
CA ARG A 61 -1.51 4.37 -16.55
C ARG A 61 -0.19 3.61 -16.52
N VAL A 62 0.66 3.85 -15.52
CA VAL A 62 2.00 3.25 -15.45
C VAL A 62 1.97 1.83 -14.85
N TYR A 63 1.02 1.55 -13.95
CA TYR A 63 0.91 0.25 -13.29
C TYR A 63 -0.44 -0.43 -13.51
N PRO A 64 -0.89 -0.65 -14.77
CA PRO A 64 -2.24 -1.14 -15.06
C PRO A 64 -2.55 -2.46 -14.36
N ALA A 65 -1.60 -3.40 -14.27
CA ALA A 65 -1.79 -4.66 -13.55
C ALA A 65 -2.09 -4.47 -12.04
N ARG A 66 -1.44 -3.49 -11.38
CA ARG A 66 -1.70 -3.16 -9.96
C ARG A 66 -3.07 -2.51 -9.73
N PHE A 67 -3.64 -1.90 -10.77
CA PHE A 67 -4.97 -1.29 -10.72
C PHE A 67 -6.06 -2.21 -11.28
N GLN A 68 -5.72 -3.21 -12.08
CA GLN A 68 -6.60 -4.31 -12.50
C GLN A 68 -6.85 -5.27 -11.33
N GLN A 69 -5.86 -5.49 -10.47
CA GLN A 69 -6.07 -6.07 -9.14
C GLN A 69 -6.59 -5.00 -8.18
N THR A 70 -7.85 -4.63 -8.34
CA THR A 70 -8.55 -3.66 -7.47
C THR A 70 -8.64 -4.15 -6.03
N SER A 71 -8.58 -5.47 -5.84
CA SER A 71 -8.49 -6.12 -4.54
C SER A 71 -7.40 -7.18 -4.49
N PHE A 72 -6.93 -7.48 -3.29
CA PHE A 72 -6.04 -8.60 -3.00
C PHE A 72 -6.53 -9.35 -1.76
N THR A 73 -6.23 -10.64 -1.71
CA THR A 73 -6.66 -11.52 -0.62
C THR A 73 -5.47 -11.88 0.27
N VAL A 74 -5.70 -11.88 1.59
CA VAL A 74 -4.75 -12.37 2.59
C VAL A 74 -5.53 -13.17 3.61
N GLY A 75 -5.25 -14.47 3.75
CA GLY A 75 -6.03 -15.34 4.63
C GLY A 75 -7.51 -15.24 4.28
N SER A 76 -8.35 -14.97 5.28
CA SER A 76 -9.80 -14.81 5.12
C SER A 76 -10.24 -13.41 4.65
N PHE A 77 -9.30 -12.50 4.39
CA PHE A 77 -9.56 -11.09 4.11
C PHE A 77 -9.47 -10.76 2.63
N GLU A 78 -10.49 -10.11 2.09
CA GLU A 78 -10.44 -9.45 0.78
C GLU A 78 -10.30 -7.94 0.99
N ILE A 79 -9.24 -7.34 0.45
CA ILE A 79 -8.89 -5.94 0.67
C ILE A 79 -8.99 -5.20 -0.65
N ASN A 80 -9.77 -4.11 -0.69
CA ASN A 80 -9.80 -3.19 -1.82
C ASN A 80 -9.27 -1.81 -1.40
N PRO A 81 -8.00 -1.49 -1.71
CA PRO A 81 -7.39 -0.21 -1.31
C PRO A 81 -8.05 1.01 -1.95
N PHE A 82 -8.62 0.86 -3.15
CA PHE A 82 -9.25 1.96 -3.88
C PHE A 82 -10.59 2.37 -3.28
N GLN A 83 -11.42 1.37 -2.97
CA GLN A 83 -12.70 1.57 -2.29
C GLN A 83 -12.55 1.75 -0.78
N ARG A 84 -11.34 1.53 -0.25
CA ARG A 84 -11.04 1.51 1.18
C ARG A 84 -11.90 0.53 1.97
N THR A 85 -12.20 -0.62 1.37
CA THR A 85 -13.04 -1.65 1.96
C THR A 85 -12.23 -2.90 2.29
N ILE A 86 -12.66 -3.58 3.35
CA ILE A 86 -12.14 -4.89 3.77
C ILE A 86 -13.34 -5.79 3.98
N LYS A 87 -13.30 -6.99 3.42
CA LYS A 87 -14.29 -8.03 3.65
C LYS A 87 -13.66 -9.23 4.35
N ILE A 88 -14.46 -9.93 5.14
CA ILE A 88 -14.07 -11.16 5.84
C ILE A 88 -15.10 -12.22 5.48
N GLY A 89 -14.68 -13.32 4.85
CA GLY A 89 -15.62 -14.36 4.42
C GLY A 89 -16.70 -13.84 3.44
N GLY A 90 -16.42 -12.77 2.68
CA GLY A 90 -17.35 -12.14 1.74
C GLY A 90 -18.19 -10.99 2.31
N GLU A 91 -18.26 -10.83 3.64
CA GLU A 91 -19.01 -9.73 4.27
C GLU A 91 -18.13 -8.50 4.53
N GLN A 92 -18.65 -7.31 4.24
CA GLN A 92 -17.91 -6.06 4.44
C GLN A 92 -17.80 -5.71 5.93
N ALA A 93 -16.58 -5.49 6.40
CA ALA A 93 -16.31 -5.11 7.77
C ALA A 93 -16.80 -3.68 8.05
N ASN A 94 -17.55 -3.50 9.14
CA ASN A 94 -18.03 -2.20 9.59
C ASN A 94 -16.93 -1.44 10.36
N LEU A 95 -16.14 -0.67 9.62
CA LEU A 95 -15.01 0.12 10.14
C LEU A 95 -15.31 1.61 10.03
N THR A 96 -14.89 2.37 11.04
CA THR A 96 -14.78 3.82 10.92
C THR A 96 -13.71 4.20 9.89
N ASP A 97 -13.77 5.40 9.35
CA ASP A 97 -12.82 5.89 8.33
C ASP A 97 -11.34 5.80 8.78
N THR A 98 -11.07 6.06 10.07
CA THR A 98 -9.72 5.89 10.65
C THR A 98 -9.33 4.42 10.82
N GLU A 99 -10.25 3.55 11.25
CA GLU A 99 -10.00 2.11 11.35
C GLU A 99 -9.74 1.49 9.96
N ALA A 100 -10.50 1.91 8.94
CA ALA A 100 -10.30 1.47 7.57
C ALA A 100 -8.90 1.90 7.05
N ARG A 101 -8.50 3.16 7.26
CA ARG A 101 -7.14 3.61 6.92
C ARG A 101 -6.06 2.80 7.62
N LEU A 102 -6.21 2.57 8.93
CA LEU A 102 -5.25 1.80 9.71
C LEU A 102 -5.14 0.36 9.20
N ALA A 103 -6.28 -0.28 8.94
CA ALA A 103 -6.32 -1.65 8.43
C ALA A 103 -5.67 -1.75 7.05
N LEU A 104 -6.02 -0.87 6.12
CA LEU A 104 -5.40 -0.83 4.79
C LEU A 104 -3.89 -0.62 4.87
N LEU A 105 -3.44 0.26 5.75
CA LEU A 105 -2.02 0.49 5.97
C LEU A 105 -1.30 -0.79 6.42
N LEU A 106 -1.90 -1.55 7.35
CA LEU A 106 -1.36 -2.82 7.82
C LEU A 106 -1.36 -3.90 6.73
N PHE A 107 -2.45 -4.07 5.99
CA PHE A 107 -2.57 -5.09 4.93
C PHE A 107 -1.68 -4.80 3.72
N THR A 108 -1.55 -3.53 3.33
CA THR A 108 -0.66 -3.13 2.22
C THR A 108 0.83 -3.22 2.57
N ASN A 109 1.15 -3.28 3.87
CA ASN A 109 2.50 -3.45 4.39
C ASN A 109 2.63 -4.77 5.17
N ILE A 110 1.93 -5.81 4.73
CA ILE A 110 2.03 -7.12 5.34
C ILE A 110 3.50 -7.57 5.41
N ASP A 111 3.83 -8.26 6.49
CA ASP A 111 5.18 -8.73 6.84
C ASP A 111 6.22 -7.62 7.06
N ARG A 112 5.83 -6.34 7.04
CA ARG A 112 6.70 -5.21 7.36
C ARG A 112 6.33 -4.60 8.71
N THR A 113 7.36 -4.27 9.50
CA THR A 113 7.17 -3.54 10.76
C THR A 113 6.94 -2.07 10.47
N LEU A 114 5.83 -1.53 10.94
CA LEU A 114 5.51 -0.10 10.88
C LEU A 114 5.72 0.55 12.24
N SER A 115 6.42 1.68 12.25
CA SER A 115 6.63 2.44 13.50
C SER A 115 5.34 3.12 13.96
N ARG A 116 5.20 3.33 15.26
CA ARG A 116 4.03 4.05 15.82
C ARG A 116 3.82 5.42 15.17
N ASN A 117 4.90 6.18 15.00
CA ASN A 117 4.86 7.50 14.37
C ASN A 117 4.40 7.43 12.90
N HIS A 118 4.85 6.41 12.16
CA HIS A 118 4.45 6.22 10.77
C HIS A 118 2.97 5.83 10.64
N ILE A 119 2.52 4.91 11.49
CA ILE A 119 1.10 4.53 11.58
C ILE A 119 0.23 5.75 11.88
N PHE A 120 0.64 6.55 12.88
CA PHE A 120 -0.11 7.74 13.27
C PHE A 120 -0.22 8.76 12.14
N ALA A 121 0.91 9.10 11.52
CA ALA A 121 0.96 10.08 10.44
C ALA A 121 0.04 9.71 9.27
N LEU A 122 0.02 8.44 8.87
CA LEU A 122 -0.76 7.97 7.72
C LEU A 122 -2.24 7.71 8.05
N ALA A 123 -2.58 7.24 9.25
CA ALA A 123 -3.97 6.96 9.60
C ALA A 123 -4.73 8.19 10.10
N TRP A 124 -4.05 9.20 10.67
CA TRP A 124 -4.67 10.45 11.18
C TRP A 124 -4.32 11.71 10.38
N GLY A 125 -3.38 11.65 9.43
CA GLY A 125 -3.08 12.76 8.52
C GLY A 125 -2.45 14.00 9.17
N ARG A 126 -1.98 13.92 10.43
CA ARG A 126 -1.31 15.00 11.16
C ARG A 126 -0.18 14.47 12.04
N THR A 127 0.93 15.20 12.08
CA THR A 127 2.10 14.88 12.93
C THR A 127 1.94 15.55 14.28
N THR A 128 0.96 15.14 15.10
CA THR A 128 0.89 15.61 16.50
C THR A 128 1.53 14.58 17.42
N LEU A 129 2.71 14.93 17.94
CA LEU A 129 3.56 14.10 18.80
C LEU A 129 2.91 13.66 20.13
N GLN A 130 1.72 14.18 20.48
CA GLN A 130 1.10 14.00 21.81
C GLN A 130 0.01 12.91 21.88
N MET A 131 -0.27 12.15 20.81
CA MET A 131 -1.40 11.21 20.76
C MET A 131 -1.04 9.74 20.50
N THR A 132 0.17 9.31 20.85
CA THR A 132 0.62 7.91 20.68
C THR A 132 -0.25 6.89 21.44
N ARG A 133 -0.88 7.27 22.57
CA ARG A 133 -1.82 6.42 23.33
C ARG A 133 -3.10 6.04 22.57
N THR A 134 -3.46 6.79 21.53
CA THR A 134 -4.65 6.48 20.72
C THR A 134 -4.42 5.25 19.85
N ILE A 135 -3.19 5.02 19.37
CA ILE A 135 -2.87 3.91 18.44
C ILE A 135 -3.20 2.56 19.07
N ASP A 136 -2.75 2.32 20.30
CA ASP A 136 -2.90 1.03 20.96
C ASP A 136 -4.38 0.64 21.14
N THR A 137 -5.23 1.62 21.47
CA THR A 137 -6.69 1.44 21.56
C THR A 137 -7.29 1.08 20.21
N HIS A 138 -6.91 1.79 19.15
CA HIS A 138 -7.40 1.51 17.79
C HIS A 138 -6.92 0.16 17.28
N ILE A 139 -5.66 -0.21 17.53
CA ILE A 139 -5.11 -1.52 17.22
C ILE A 139 -5.87 -2.63 17.95
N SER A 140 -6.18 -2.43 19.23
CA SER A 140 -6.91 -3.43 20.02
C SER A 140 -8.33 -3.62 19.50
N ARG A 141 -9.05 -2.52 19.22
CA ARG A 141 -10.39 -2.56 18.61
C ARG A 141 -10.36 -3.19 17.22
N LEU A 142 -9.36 -2.85 16.41
CA LEU A 142 -9.23 -3.39 15.06
C LEU A 142 -8.95 -4.90 15.09
N ARG A 143 -8.09 -5.36 16.01
CA ARG A 143 -7.83 -6.78 16.22
C ARG A 143 -9.11 -7.55 16.52
N LEU A 144 -9.97 -7.01 17.39
CA LEU A 144 -11.26 -7.63 17.74
C LEU A 144 -12.25 -7.59 16.57
N LYS A 145 -12.45 -6.41 15.95
CA LYS A 145 -13.41 -6.23 14.85
C LYS A 145 -13.10 -7.06 13.61
N LEU A 146 -11.82 -7.16 13.26
CA LEU A 146 -11.39 -7.89 12.08
C LEU A 146 -10.96 -9.33 12.40
N GLY A 147 -10.86 -9.71 13.68
CA GLY A 147 -10.33 -11.02 14.06
C GLY A 147 -8.92 -11.25 13.51
N LEU A 148 -7.98 -10.33 13.79
CA LEU A 148 -6.59 -10.41 13.29
C LEU A 148 -5.76 -11.44 14.07
N HIS A 149 -6.23 -12.68 14.03
CA HIS A 149 -5.73 -13.87 14.70
C HIS A 149 -5.41 -14.96 13.68
N GLU A 150 -4.57 -15.90 14.09
CA GLU A 150 -3.99 -16.95 13.23
C GLU A 150 -5.05 -17.76 12.49
N ASP A 151 -6.21 -17.97 13.11
CA ASP A 151 -7.35 -18.67 12.53
C ASP A 151 -7.86 -18.04 11.23
N ASN A 152 -7.63 -16.72 11.05
CA ASN A 152 -7.97 -15.99 9.82
C ASN A 152 -6.77 -15.82 8.88
N GLY A 153 -5.69 -16.58 9.08
CA GLY A 153 -4.49 -16.59 8.23
C GLY A 153 -3.56 -15.38 8.40
N VAL A 154 -3.78 -14.55 9.42
CA VAL A 154 -2.93 -13.39 9.73
C VAL A 154 -2.72 -13.24 11.23
N ARG A 155 -1.61 -12.65 11.66
CA ARG A 155 -1.37 -12.34 13.07
C ARG A 155 -0.89 -10.91 13.21
N LEU A 156 -1.63 -10.07 13.95
CA LEU A 156 -1.16 -8.73 14.30
C LEU A 156 -0.26 -8.81 15.53
N ARG A 157 1.02 -8.43 15.42
CA ARG A 157 2.01 -8.47 16.50
C ARG A 157 2.49 -7.06 16.87
N ALA A 158 2.67 -6.84 18.17
CA ALA A 158 3.38 -5.67 18.67
C ALA A 158 4.89 -5.95 18.67
N VAL A 159 5.68 -5.07 18.04
CA VAL A 159 7.14 -5.13 18.05
C VAL A 159 7.64 -4.15 19.10
N TYR A 160 8.26 -4.68 20.15
CA TYR A 160 8.67 -3.91 21.33
C TYR A 160 9.50 -2.69 20.93
N ASN A 161 9.13 -1.53 21.48
CA ASN A 161 9.74 -0.22 21.21
C ASN A 161 9.77 0.26 19.74
N VAL A 162 9.11 -0.42 18.81
CA VAL A 162 9.07 -0.02 17.39
C VAL A 162 7.66 0.33 16.95
N GLY A 163 6.72 -0.60 17.08
CA GLY A 163 5.36 -0.42 16.60
C GLY A 163 4.65 -1.74 16.34
N TYR A 164 4.05 -1.89 15.16
CA TYR A 164 3.18 -3.02 14.84
C TYR A 164 3.54 -3.66 13.51
N ARG A 165 3.33 -4.97 13.44
CA ARG A 165 3.53 -5.77 12.24
C ARG A 165 2.35 -6.70 12.06
N LEU A 166 1.74 -6.70 10.88
CA LEU A 166 0.78 -7.72 10.47
C LEU A 166 1.56 -8.81 9.73
N GLU A 167 1.47 -10.05 10.20
CA GLU A 167 2.19 -11.19 9.65
C GLU A 167 1.21 -12.12 8.94
N ARG A 168 1.59 -12.66 7.78
CA ARG A 168 0.84 -13.74 7.15
C ARG A 168 1.15 -15.05 7.87
N ILE A 169 0.12 -15.82 8.20
CA ILE A 169 0.27 -17.17 8.72
C ILE A 169 0.04 -18.13 7.57
N ALA A 170 1.10 -18.80 7.13
CA ALA A 170 0.93 -19.97 6.28
C ALA A 170 0.40 -21.10 7.15
N HIS A 171 -0.77 -21.65 6.82
CA HIS A 171 -1.16 -22.94 7.37
C HIS A 171 -0.12 -23.97 6.89
N GLN A 172 0.80 -24.37 7.76
CA GLN A 172 1.61 -25.55 7.51
C GLN A 172 0.69 -26.76 7.67
N GLY A 173 0.13 -27.23 6.56
CA GLY A 173 -0.78 -28.37 6.52
C GLY A 173 -0.79 -29.02 5.14
N ILE A 174 0.07 -30.03 4.99
CA ILE A 174 0.02 -31.13 4.00
C ILE A 174 0.27 -30.73 2.53
N ASP A 175 1.55 -30.57 2.17
CA ASP A 175 1.98 -30.68 0.77
C ASP A 175 3.22 -31.60 0.62
N GLN A 176 3.39 -32.57 1.53
CA GLN A 176 4.43 -33.61 1.46
C GLN A 176 3.96 -34.93 0.80
N LEU A 177 2.83 -34.95 0.11
CA LEU A 177 2.29 -36.16 -0.53
C LEU A 177 1.98 -35.95 -2.02
N THR A 178 2.92 -35.34 -2.75
CA THR A 178 2.98 -35.50 -4.21
C THR A 178 4.41 -35.30 -4.72
N ASP A 179 5.30 -36.23 -4.38
CA ASP A 179 6.48 -36.50 -5.23
C ASP A 179 6.32 -37.91 -5.83
N PRO A 180 5.60 -38.07 -6.96
CA PRO A 180 5.82 -39.21 -7.80
C PRO A 180 7.09 -38.91 -8.60
N MET A 181 8.17 -39.64 -8.29
CA MET A 181 9.43 -39.74 -9.04
C MET A 181 10.65 -39.05 -8.41
N ARG A 182 11.22 -39.70 -7.38
CA ARG A 182 12.68 -39.86 -7.31
C ARG A 182 13.07 -41.34 -7.49
N PRO A 183 13.98 -41.66 -8.44
CA PRO A 183 14.25 -43.02 -8.88
C PRO A 183 15.04 -43.83 -7.85
N LEU A 184 14.80 -45.15 -7.85
CA LEU A 184 15.63 -46.16 -7.19
C LEU A 184 17.10 -45.93 -7.56
N ALA A 185 17.92 -45.57 -6.56
CA ALA A 185 19.35 -45.75 -6.66
C ALA A 185 19.65 -47.24 -6.52
N LEU A 186 20.09 -47.83 -7.63
CA LEU A 186 20.61 -49.18 -7.75
C LEU A 186 21.74 -49.39 -6.73
N GLN A 187 21.59 -50.42 -5.90
CA GLN A 187 22.72 -51.02 -5.20
C GLN A 187 23.56 -51.79 -6.22
N ALA A 188 24.84 -51.47 -6.28
CA ALA A 188 25.91 -52.35 -6.77
C ALA A 188 27.19 -52.00 -6.00
#